data_AF-A0AAP0EA63-F1
#
_entry.id   AF-A0AAP0EA63-F1
#
_cell.length_a   1.000
_cell.length_b   1.000
_cell.length_c   1.000
_cell.angle_alpha   90.00
_cell.angle_beta   90.00
_cell.angle_gamma   90.00
#
_symmetry.space_group_name_H-M   'P 1'
#
loop_
_entity.id
_entity.type
_entity.pdbx_description
1 polymer ?
#
loop_
_entity_poly.entity_id
_entity_poly.type
_entity_poly.pdbx_seq_one_letter_code
_entity_poly.pdbx_strand_id
1 'polypeptide(L)'
;MAKDSGPQRTLADIIIAKIREKEEKITSEERPLPTLSKDVINFYKGYTTGKLPKGFKHIPSIECWEDVLYLTEPEKWSANAMYQATRIFASNLGTKKVQRFYDLVMLPRVRF
;
A
#
# COMPACT_ATOMS: atom_id res chain seq x y z
N MET A 1 -25.36 -57.51 18.72
CA MET A 1 -24.42 -56.92 17.74
C MET A 1 -24.20 -55.47 18.13
N ALA A 2 -23.00 -55.12 18.59
CA ALA A 2 -22.69 -53.77 19.08
C ALA A 2 -22.50 -52.81 17.89
N LYS A 3 -23.20 -51.68 17.93
CA LYS A 3 -23.19 -50.67 16.87
C LYS A 3 -22.00 -49.76 17.10
N ASP A 4 -21.00 -49.89 16.23
CA ASP A 4 -19.75 -49.13 16.23
C ASP A 4 -20.04 -47.62 16.10
N SER A 5 -19.86 -46.89 17.19
CA SER A 5 -19.96 -45.44 17.22
C SER A 5 -18.58 -44.85 16.95
N GLY A 6 -18.30 -44.55 15.68
CA GLY A 6 -17.02 -44.01 15.23
C GLY A 6 -16.60 -42.72 15.97
N PRO A 7 -15.31 -42.34 15.88
CA PRO A 7 -14.73 -41.26 16.69
C PRO A 7 -15.49 -39.95 16.49
N GLN A 8 -16.10 -39.42 17.55
CA GLN A 8 -16.72 -38.10 17.52
C GLN A 8 -15.64 -37.04 17.37
N ARG A 9 -15.69 -36.29 16.26
CA ARG A 9 -14.80 -35.14 16.03
C ARG A 9 -14.97 -34.14 17.17
N THR A 10 -13.86 -33.72 17.75
CA THR A 10 -13.89 -32.78 18.87
C THR A 10 -14.14 -31.36 18.37
N LEU A 11 -14.59 -30.47 19.25
CA LEU A 11 -14.73 -29.04 18.94
C LEU A 11 -13.41 -28.42 18.46
N ALA A 12 -12.27 -28.88 19.00
CA ALA A 12 -10.95 -28.42 18.59
C ALA A 12 -10.67 -28.76 17.11
N ASP A 13 -11.02 -29.97 16.67
CA ASP A 13 -10.83 -30.40 15.27
C ASP A 13 -11.68 -29.56 14.30
N ILE A 14 -12.90 -29.21 14.71
CA ILE A 14 -13.81 -28.37 13.92
C ILE A 14 -13.27 -26.94 13.82
N ILE A 15 -12.71 -26.40 14.90
CA ILE A 15 -12.10 -25.06 14.93
C ILE A 15 -10.88 -25.02 14.02
N ILE A 16 -9.98 -26.00 14.12
CA ILE A 16 -8.77 -26.08 13.29
C ILE A 16 -9.14 -26.18 11.80
N ALA A 17 -10.13 -27.02 11.46
CA ALA A 17 -10.60 -27.15 10.09
C ALA A 17 -11.18 -25.83 9.55
N LYS A 18 -11.97 -25.10 10.36
CA LYS A 18 -12.56 -23.80 9.97
C LYS A 18 -11.52 -22.69 9.83
N ILE A 19 -10.50 -22.66 10.68
CA ILE A 19 -9.40 -21.70 10.56
C ILE A 19 -8.68 -21.93 9.23
N ARG A 20 -8.33 -23.18 8.93
CA ARG A 20 -7.63 -23.55 7.70
C ARG A 20 -8.44 -23.23 6.44
N GLU A 21 -9.73 -23.58 6.42
CA GLU A 21 -10.62 -23.27 5.30
C GLU A 21 -10.78 -21.75 5.07
N LYS A 22 -10.75 -20.96 6.16
CA LYS A 22 -10.81 -19.51 6.09
C LYS A 22 -9.49 -18.88 5.65
N GLU A 23 -8.36 -19.40 6.10
CA GLU A 23 -7.02 -18.99 5.63
C GLU A 23 -6.86 -19.29 4.13
N GLU A 24 -7.23 -20.49 3.67
CA GLU A 24 -7.17 -20.87 2.26
C GLU A 24 -8.06 -19.97 1.38
N LYS A 25 -9.27 -19.62 1.84
CA LYS A 25 -10.11 -18.61 1.17
C LYS A 25 -9.44 -17.25 1.07
N ILE A 26 -8.87 -16.76 2.17
CA ILE A 26 -8.17 -15.47 2.23
C ILE A 26 -6.96 -15.45 1.29
N THR A 27 -6.24 -16.58 1.16
CA THR A 27 -5.09 -16.71 0.25
C THR A 27 -5.51 -16.84 -1.21
N SER A 28 -6.65 -17.49 -1.51
CA SER A 28 -7.15 -17.68 -2.87
C SER A 28 -7.84 -16.44 -3.46
N GLU A 29 -8.35 -15.54 -2.61
CA GLU A 29 -8.88 -14.25 -3.03
C GLU A 29 -7.70 -13.31 -3.33
N GLU A 30 -7.21 -13.32 -4.57
CA GLU A 30 -6.38 -12.22 -5.10
C GLU A 30 -7.19 -10.92 -5.01
N ARG A 31 -7.02 -10.19 -3.90
CA ARG A 31 -7.62 -8.86 -3.78
C ARG A 31 -6.89 -7.96 -4.80
N PRO A 32 -7.60 -7.39 -5.78
CA PRO A 32 -6.97 -6.47 -6.70
C PRO A 32 -6.36 -5.33 -5.89
N LEU A 33 -5.09 -5.01 -6.17
CA LEU A 33 -4.39 -3.90 -5.54
C LEU A 33 -5.27 -2.65 -5.63
N PRO A 34 -5.51 -1.93 -4.51
CA PRO A 34 -6.39 -0.78 -4.52
C PRO A 34 -5.86 0.26 -5.50
N THR A 35 -6.58 0.50 -6.60
CA THR A 35 -6.18 1.49 -7.61
C THR A 35 -6.67 2.87 -7.22
N LEU A 36 -5.80 3.87 -7.28
CA LEU A 36 -6.20 5.26 -7.16
C LEU A 36 -6.99 5.69 -8.40
N SER A 37 -7.95 6.62 -8.25
CA SER A 37 -8.73 7.09 -9.39
C SER A 37 -7.83 7.77 -10.44
N LYS A 38 -8.17 7.57 -11.72
CA LYS A 38 -7.41 8.12 -12.85
C LYS A 38 -7.27 9.64 -12.77
N ASP A 39 -8.29 10.33 -12.27
CA ASP A 39 -8.28 11.80 -12.14
C ASP A 39 -7.23 12.27 -11.13
N VAL A 40 -7.08 11.55 -10.02
CA VAL A 40 -6.08 11.89 -9.00
C VAL A 40 -4.66 11.60 -9.52
N ILE A 41 -4.49 10.52 -10.29
CA ILE A 41 -3.22 10.23 -10.96
C ILE A 41 -2.89 11.34 -11.98
N ASN A 42 -3.86 11.72 -12.81
CA ASN A 42 -3.71 12.77 -13.82
C ASN A 42 -3.40 14.13 -13.18
N PHE A 43 -3.95 14.40 -11.99
CA PHE A 43 -3.61 15.59 -11.22
C PHE A 43 -2.11 15.69 -10.95
N TYR A 44 -1.44 14.61 -10.51
CA TYR A 44 0.00 14.66 -10.23
C TYR A 44 0.87 14.73 -11.51
N LYS A 45 0.38 14.17 -12.62
CA LYS A 45 1.04 14.26 -13.94
C LYS A 45 1.02 15.70 -14.48
N GLY A 46 -0.10 16.41 -14.32
CA GLY A 46 -0.31 17.76 -14.80
C GLY A 46 -0.07 18.87 -13.77
N TYR A 47 0.41 18.55 -12.57
CA TYR A 47 0.53 19.52 -11.49
C TYR A 47 1.54 20.61 -11.83
N THR A 48 1.15 21.88 -11.69
CA THR A 48 2.03 23.03 -11.91
C THR A 48 2.16 23.88 -10.67
N THR A 49 1.04 24.40 -10.17
CA THR A 49 1.00 25.30 -9.03
C THR A 49 -0.18 24.97 -8.12
N GLY A 50 -0.17 25.55 -6.91
CA GLY A 50 -1.28 25.41 -5.97
C GLY A 50 -0.98 24.50 -4.78
N LYS A 51 -2.04 23.95 -4.20
CA LYS A 51 -1.95 23.11 -3.00
C LYS A 51 -2.08 21.65 -3.40
N LEU A 52 -1.18 20.82 -2.88
CA LEU A 52 -1.35 19.36 -2.95
C LEU A 52 -2.56 18.90 -2.12
N PRO A 53 -3.25 17.83 -2.55
CA PRO A 53 -4.36 17.23 -1.81
C PRO A 53 -4.00 16.95 -0.35
N LYS A 54 -4.97 17.09 0.56
CA LYS A 54 -4.75 16.83 2.00
C LYS A 54 -4.26 15.41 2.24
N GLY A 55 -4.82 14.43 1.53
CA GLY A 55 -4.40 13.03 1.61
C GLY A 55 -2.92 12.85 1.27
N PHE A 56 -2.43 13.51 0.23
CA PHE A 56 -1.02 13.45 -0.18
C PHE A 56 -0.07 13.91 0.94
N LYS A 57 -0.43 15.02 1.61
CA LYS A 57 0.37 15.57 2.71
C LYS A 57 0.41 14.66 3.94
N HIS A 58 -0.57 13.77 4.08
CA HIS A 58 -0.67 12.84 5.20
C HIS A 58 0.09 11.52 4.96
N ILE A 59 0.47 11.22 3.71
CA ILE A 59 1.19 9.98 3.35
C ILE A 59 2.40 9.71 4.27
N PRO A 60 3.29 10.67 4.58
CA PRO A 60 4.46 10.42 5.43
C PRO A 60 4.13 9.91 6.85
N SER A 61 2.92 10.19 7.35
CA SER A 61 2.47 9.78 8.68
C SER A 61 1.90 8.36 8.72
N ILE A 62 1.65 7.75 7.55
CA ILE A 62 1.09 6.41 7.44
C ILE A 62 2.20 5.36 7.66
N GLU A 63 1.86 4.23 8.26
CA GLU A 63 2.80 3.12 8.45
C GLU A 63 3.26 2.56 7.09
N CYS A 64 2.31 2.15 6.25
CA CYS A 64 2.52 1.68 4.87
C CYS A 64 2.63 2.82 3.85
N TRP A 65 3.43 3.85 4.14
CA TRP A 65 3.54 5.03 3.27
C TRP A 65 4.08 4.73 1.88
N GLU A 66 4.95 3.72 1.73
CA GLU A 66 5.54 3.31 0.44
C GLU A 66 4.45 2.80 -0.53
N ASP A 67 3.57 1.93 -0.04
CA ASP A 67 2.46 1.38 -0.83
C ASP A 67 1.50 2.48 -1.26
N VAL A 68 1.11 3.35 -0.32
CA VAL A 68 0.20 4.47 -0.60
C VAL A 68 0.82 5.45 -1.60
N LEU A 69 2.12 5.71 -1.47
CA LEU A 69 2.85 6.56 -2.40
C LEU A 69 2.90 5.93 -3.81
N TYR A 70 3.12 4.62 -3.90
CA TYR A 70 3.17 3.90 -5.17
C TYR A 70 1.86 4.04 -5.97
N LEU A 71 0.71 4.08 -5.31
CA LEU A 71 -0.60 4.29 -5.95
C LEU A 71 -0.71 5.63 -6.70
N THR A 72 0.13 6.60 -6.38
CA THR A 72 0.12 7.92 -7.04
C THR A 72 0.99 7.97 -8.30
N GLU A 73 1.57 6.85 -8.71
CA GLU A 73 2.47 6.72 -9.88
C GLU A 73 3.60 7.76 -9.90
N PRO A 74 4.51 7.76 -8.90
CA PRO A 74 5.53 8.80 -8.74
C PRO A 74 6.47 8.98 -9.94
N GLU A 75 6.67 7.93 -10.73
CA GLU A 75 7.44 7.98 -11.98
C GLU A 75 6.85 8.94 -13.01
N LYS A 76 5.54 9.13 -13.00
CA LYS A 76 4.81 9.94 -13.99
C LYS A 76 4.52 11.37 -13.50
N TRP A 77 4.97 11.73 -12.29
CA TRP A 77 4.77 13.07 -11.77
C TRP A 77 5.42 14.15 -12.63
N SER A 78 4.80 15.34 -12.60
CA SER A 78 5.43 16.55 -13.12
C SER A 78 6.64 16.95 -12.26
N ALA A 79 7.55 17.75 -12.81
CA ALA A 79 8.68 18.29 -12.04
C ALA A 79 8.22 19.11 -10.82
N ASN A 80 7.11 19.84 -10.93
CA ASN A 80 6.55 20.63 -9.84
C ASN A 80 5.96 19.74 -8.74
N ALA A 81 5.31 18.63 -9.10
CA ALA A 81 4.81 17.65 -8.13
C ALA A 81 5.98 17.00 -7.40
N MET A 82 7.04 16.61 -8.12
CA MET A 82 8.26 16.03 -7.54
C MET A 82 8.91 16.98 -6.53
N TYR A 83 9.03 18.27 -6.88
CA TYR A 83 9.58 19.28 -5.97
C TYR A 83 8.76 19.40 -4.68
N GLN A 84 7.44 19.52 -4.79
CA GLN A 84 6.58 19.66 -3.61
C GLN A 84 6.54 18.39 -2.77
N ALA A 85 6.52 17.22 -3.41
CA ALA A 85 6.64 15.94 -2.72
C ALA A 85 7.95 15.84 -1.96
N THR A 86 9.08 16.15 -2.59
CA THR A 86 10.40 16.10 -1.95
C THR A 86 10.44 16.97 -0.70
N ARG A 87 9.89 18.20 -0.75
CA ARG A 87 9.81 19.08 0.42
C ARG A 87 8.99 18.48 1.56
N ILE A 88 7.82 17.91 1.25
CA ILE A 88 6.94 17.30 2.24
C ILE A 88 7.59 16.06 2.87
N PHE A 89 8.14 15.17 2.06
CA PHE A 89 8.71 13.91 2.54
C PHE A 89 10.01 14.17 3.32
N ALA A 90 10.85 15.10 2.87
CA ALA A 90 12.06 15.48 3.58
C ALA A 90 11.79 16.10 4.96
N SER A 91 10.69 16.86 5.13
CA SER A 91 10.36 17.50 6.40
C SER A 91 9.58 16.62 7.38
N ASN A 92 8.88 15.58 6.90
CA ASN A 92 7.96 14.79 7.72
C ASN A 92 8.44 13.34 7.96
N LEU A 93 9.37 12.82 7.16
CA LEU A 93 9.93 11.48 7.38
C LEU A 93 11.17 11.50 8.28
N GLY A 94 11.34 10.44 9.06
CA GLY A 94 12.61 10.18 9.76
C GLY A 94 13.72 9.74 8.79
N THR A 95 14.97 9.84 9.22
CA THR A 95 16.18 9.66 8.39
C THR A 95 16.19 8.36 7.56
N LYS A 96 15.79 7.23 8.15
CA LYS A 96 15.73 5.94 7.43
C LYS A 96 14.66 5.91 6.33
N LYS A 97 13.49 6.48 6.62
CA LYS A 97 12.37 6.51 5.66
C LYS A 97 12.65 7.50 4.52
N VAL A 98 13.24 8.66 4.81
CA VAL A 98 13.56 9.65 3.78
C VAL A 98 14.67 9.15 2.84
N GLN A 99 15.67 8.43 3.35
CA GLN A 99 16.67 7.77 2.50
C GLN A 99 15.98 6.83 1.51
N ARG A 100 15.03 6.02 1.99
CA ARG A 100 14.25 5.11 1.15
C ARG A 100 13.44 5.85 0.08
N PHE A 101 12.83 6.98 0.43
CA PHE A 101 12.15 7.86 -0.53
C PHE A 101 13.11 8.35 -1.62
N TYR A 102 14.32 8.78 -1.25
CA TYR A 102 15.30 9.22 -2.23
C TYR A 102 15.76 8.08 -3.15
N ASP A 103 16.00 6.89 -2.60
CA ASP A 103 16.43 5.73 -3.38
C ASP A 103 15.35 5.26 -4.37
N LEU A 104 14.08 5.21 -3.94
CA LEU A 104 12.98 4.68 -4.74
C LEU A 104 12.37 5.69 -5.72
N VAL A 105 12.34 6.98 -5.36
CA VAL A 105 11.58 7.99 -6.12
C VAL A 105 12.49 9.04 -6.75
N MET A 106 13.41 9.60 -5.97
CA MET A 106 14.24 10.72 -6.45
C MET A 106 15.36 10.24 -7.38
N LEU A 107 16.08 9.18 -7.00
CA LEU A 107 17.25 8.69 -7.70
C LEU A 107 16.92 8.23 -9.14
N PRO A 108 15.85 7.44 -9.39
CA PRO A 108 15.49 7.09 -10.76
C PRO A 108 15.15 8.33 -11.60
N ARG A 109 14.51 9.34 -11.02
CA ARG A 109 14.08 10.55 -11.73
C ARG A 109 15.22 11.50 -12.11
N VAL A 110 16.38 11.40 -11.46
CA VAL A 110 17.55 12.22 -11.78
C VAL A 110 18.46 11.52 -12.80
N ARG A 111 18.42 10.19 -12.84
CA ARG A 111 19.26 9.38 -13.75
C ARG A 111 18.70 9.30 -15.17
N PHE A 112 17.39 9.51 -15.35
CA PHE A 112 16.67 9.47 -16.62
C PHE A 112 15.96 10.80 -16.86
#